data_AF-A0A1Y1Q2T0-F1
#
_entry.id   AF-A0A1Y1Q2T0-F1
#
_cell.length_a   1.000
_cell.length_b   1.000
_cell.length_c   1.000
_cell.angle_alpha   90.00
_cell.angle_beta   90.00
_cell.angle_gamma   90.00
#
_symmetry.space_group_name_H-M   'P 1'
#
loop_
_entity.id
_entity.type
_entity.pdbx_description
1 polymer ?
#
loop_
_entity_poly.entity_id
_entity_poly.type
_entity_poly.pdbx_seq_one_letter_code
_entity_poly.pdbx_strand_id
1 'polypeptide(L)'
;MNANETQTTNAAAIYLNFDPAQLQVNRITAGEAFDFTLDNAVDNAKGEINFAALVLDNALPTQSVDLVTINFTLLNAGGEQTLAFSMAAGRETMIANGGEEVTALSEDGKVVVEPVTTTPPPVTTGDRTAHGTLRDDQGHPIPGVTLEIDGKTATTDALGNWEINGLVDETT
;
A
#
# COMPACT_ATOMS: atom_id res chain seq x y z
N MET A 1 -22.22 -26.45 4.27
CA MET A 1 -21.92 -27.72 3.57
C MET A 1 -20.42 -27.89 3.62
N ASN A 2 -19.94 -29.01 4.16
CA ASN A 2 -18.51 -29.28 4.29
C ASN A 2 -17.94 -29.69 2.92
N ALA A 3 -17.14 -28.83 2.30
CA ALA A 3 -16.36 -29.19 1.13
C ALA A 3 -15.04 -29.78 1.59
N ASN A 4 -14.82 -31.05 1.30
CA ASN A 4 -13.60 -31.78 1.59
C ASN A 4 -12.56 -31.38 0.52
N GLU A 5 -11.49 -30.71 0.92
CA GLU A 5 -10.43 -30.13 0.08
C GLU A 5 -9.57 -31.21 -0.61
N THR A 6 -9.94 -31.71 -1.79
CA THR A 6 -9.05 -32.57 -2.62
C THR A 6 -9.30 -32.46 -4.13
N GLN A 7 -9.75 -31.31 -4.62
CA GLN A 7 -9.90 -31.14 -6.07
C GLN A 7 -8.56 -30.71 -6.68
N THR A 8 -7.89 -31.62 -7.38
CA THR A 8 -6.67 -31.29 -8.13
C THR A 8 -7.00 -30.37 -9.30
N THR A 9 -6.02 -29.58 -9.74
CA THR A 9 -6.15 -28.67 -10.88
C THR A 9 -4.98 -28.92 -11.82
N ASN A 10 -5.23 -29.07 -13.12
CA ASN A 10 -4.16 -29.20 -14.13
C ASN A 10 -4.10 -28.01 -15.09
N ALA A 11 -5.09 -27.12 -15.06
CA ALA A 11 -5.17 -25.95 -15.89
C ALA A 11 -5.84 -24.79 -15.15
N ALA A 12 -5.34 -23.59 -15.37
CA ALA A 12 -6.01 -22.39 -14.91
C ALA A 12 -5.90 -21.29 -15.97
N ALA A 13 -7.00 -20.60 -16.22
CA ALA A 13 -7.07 -19.39 -17.01
C ALA A 13 -7.74 -18.31 -16.16
N ILE A 14 -7.05 -17.19 -15.99
CA ILE A 14 -7.58 -16.01 -15.31
C ILE A 14 -7.57 -14.83 -16.26
N TYR A 15 -8.68 -14.10 -16.25
CA TYR A 15 -8.82 -12.89 -17.02
C TYR A 15 -9.26 -11.81 -16.05
N LEU A 16 -8.45 -10.76 -15.94
CA LEU A 16 -8.69 -9.67 -15.01
C LEU A 16 -8.88 -8.37 -15.79
N ASN A 17 -9.72 -7.50 -15.22
CA ASN A 17 -9.90 -6.13 -15.65
C ASN A 17 -9.44 -5.19 -14.54
N PHE A 18 -8.82 -4.08 -14.91
CA PHE A 18 -8.42 -3.00 -14.02
C PHE A 18 -8.71 -1.64 -14.68
N ASP A 19 -8.79 -0.56 -13.91
CA ASP A 19 -8.89 0.79 -14.46
C ASP A 19 -7.49 1.30 -14.88
N PRO A 20 -7.22 1.49 -16.19
CA PRO A 20 -5.92 1.96 -16.67
C PRO A 20 -5.62 3.42 -16.32
N ALA A 21 -6.61 4.20 -15.87
CA ALA A 21 -6.37 5.53 -15.31
C ALA A 21 -5.84 5.47 -13.87
N GLN A 22 -6.00 4.35 -13.18
CA GLN A 22 -5.65 4.18 -11.76
C GLN A 22 -4.43 3.30 -11.57
N LEU A 23 -4.29 2.25 -12.36
CA LEU A 23 -3.25 1.25 -12.24
C LEU A 23 -2.53 1.04 -13.57
N GLN A 24 -1.23 0.80 -13.50
CA GLN A 24 -0.42 0.31 -14.62
C GLN A 24 0.25 -0.99 -14.22
N VAL A 25 0.05 -2.05 -14.99
CA VAL A 25 0.75 -3.32 -14.78
C VAL A 25 2.18 -3.20 -15.29
N ASN A 26 3.14 -3.45 -14.40
CA ASN A 26 4.57 -3.42 -14.71
C ASN A 26 5.07 -4.80 -15.14
N ARG A 27 4.60 -5.84 -14.44
CA ARG A 27 5.09 -7.21 -14.62
C ARG A 27 4.07 -8.23 -14.12
N ILE A 28 4.03 -9.35 -14.83
CA ILE A 28 3.34 -10.57 -14.42
C ILE A 28 4.38 -11.69 -14.27
N THR A 29 4.31 -12.42 -13.16
CA THR A 29 5.17 -13.57 -12.89
C THR A 29 4.30 -14.79 -12.60
N ALA A 30 4.48 -15.87 -13.34
CA ALA A 30 3.80 -17.14 -13.10
C ALA A 30 4.27 -17.76 -11.78
N GLY A 31 3.35 -18.41 -11.06
CA GLY A 31 3.71 -19.25 -9.92
C GLY A 31 4.37 -20.55 -10.35
N GLU A 32 5.08 -21.19 -9.42
CA GLU A 32 5.91 -22.39 -9.70
C GLU A 32 5.09 -23.69 -9.79
N ALA A 33 3.81 -23.64 -9.41
CA ALA A 33 2.93 -24.81 -9.43
C ALA A 33 2.57 -25.30 -10.84
N PHE A 34 2.76 -24.46 -11.87
CA PHE A 34 2.42 -24.74 -13.25
C PHE A 34 3.70 -24.78 -14.12
N ASP A 35 3.79 -25.77 -15.00
CA ASP A 35 4.97 -26.01 -15.84
C ASP A 35 5.02 -25.08 -17.05
N PHE A 36 3.86 -24.75 -17.61
CA PHE A 36 3.74 -24.05 -18.88
C PHE A 36 2.77 -22.89 -18.79
N THR A 37 3.21 -21.71 -19.22
CA THR A 37 2.36 -20.54 -19.43
C THR A 37 1.88 -20.53 -20.88
N LEU A 38 0.57 -20.59 -21.08
CA LEU A 38 -0.10 -20.54 -22.38
C LEU A 38 -0.43 -19.11 -22.82
N ASP A 39 -0.83 -18.27 -21.87
CA ASP A 39 -1.09 -16.85 -22.10
C ASP A 39 -0.52 -16.03 -20.94
N ASN A 40 0.04 -14.87 -21.26
CA ASN A 40 0.60 -13.91 -20.33
C ASN A 40 0.67 -12.55 -21.03
N ALA A 41 -0.49 -11.93 -21.16
CA ALA A 41 -0.67 -10.69 -21.90
C ALA A 41 -1.24 -9.59 -21.01
N VAL A 42 -0.77 -8.37 -21.25
CA VAL A 42 -1.21 -7.15 -20.59
C VAL A 42 -1.51 -6.11 -21.64
N ASP A 43 -2.71 -5.57 -21.62
CA ASP A 43 -3.09 -4.38 -22.37
C ASP A 43 -3.37 -3.24 -21.38
N ASN A 44 -2.33 -2.46 -21.07
CA ASN A 44 -2.42 -1.29 -20.19
C ASN A 44 -3.30 -0.17 -20.76
N ALA A 45 -3.59 -0.17 -22.07
CA ALA A 45 -4.47 0.84 -22.66
C ALA A 45 -5.95 0.47 -22.44
N LYS A 46 -6.26 -0.83 -22.42
CA LYS A 46 -7.63 -1.34 -22.18
C LYS A 46 -7.92 -1.73 -20.75
N GLY A 47 -6.90 -1.88 -19.91
CA GLY A 47 -7.08 -2.35 -18.54
C GLY A 47 -7.27 -3.87 -18.46
N GLU A 48 -6.61 -4.64 -19.33
CA GLU A 48 -6.83 -6.08 -19.44
C GLU A 48 -5.57 -6.88 -19.10
N ILE A 49 -5.78 -7.97 -18.35
CA ILE A 49 -4.77 -8.99 -18.08
C ILE A 49 -5.34 -10.34 -18.48
N ASN A 50 -4.56 -11.10 -19.24
CA ASN A 50 -4.87 -12.48 -19.60
C ASN A 50 -3.72 -13.36 -19.15
N PHE A 51 -4.02 -14.40 -18.38
CA PHE A 51 -3.03 -15.36 -17.95
C PHE A 51 -3.62 -16.77 -17.99
N ALA A 52 -2.90 -17.70 -18.59
CA ALA A 52 -3.29 -19.10 -18.61
C ALA A 52 -2.07 -19.99 -18.42
N ALA A 53 -2.21 -21.06 -17.63
CA ALA A 53 -1.13 -21.99 -17.33
C ALA A 53 -1.62 -23.44 -17.18
N LEU A 54 -0.71 -24.38 -17.42
CA LEU A 54 -0.94 -25.83 -17.35
C LEU A 54 0.11 -26.53 -16.49
N VAL A 55 -0.33 -27.61 -15.84
CA VAL A 55 0.50 -28.61 -15.17
C VAL A 55 0.52 -29.85 -16.06
N LEU A 56 1.72 -30.30 -16.45
CA LEU A 56 1.94 -31.51 -17.25
C LEU A 56 2.91 -32.47 -16.56
N ASP A 57 4.03 -31.95 -16.08
CA ASP A 57 5.14 -32.72 -15.51
C ASP A 57 5.22 -32.59 -13.98
N ASN A 58 4.80 -31.44 -13.45
CA ASN A 58 4.71 -31.22 -12.01
C ASN A 58 3.59 -32.03 -11.35
N ALA A 59 3.75 -32.27 -10.05
CA ALA A 59 2.67 -32.85 -9.26
C ALA A 59 1.46 -31.90 -9.26
N LEU A 60 0.28 -32.42 -9.53
CA LEU A 60 -0.95 -31.63 -9.53
C LEU A 60 -1.13 -30.96 -8.15
N PRO A 61 -1.37 -29.63 -8.11
CA PRO A 61 -1.70 -28.93 -6.89
C PRO A 61 -2.88 -29.59 -6.18
N THR A 62 -2.68 -29.96 -4.91
CA THR A 62 -3.71 -30.50 -4.01
C THR A 62 -4.08 -29.53 -2.89
N GLN A 63 -3.39 -28.38 -2.82
CA GLN A 63 -3.55 -27.31 -1.83
C GLN A 63 -3.58 -25.97 -2.57
N SER A 64 -3.93 -24.89 -1.87
CA SER A 64 -3.85 -23.53 -2.42
C SER A 64 -2.45 -23.21 -2.93
N VAL A 65 -2.37 -22.63 -4.12
CA VAL A 65 -1.11 -22.23 -4.77
C VAL A 65 -1.24 -20.82 -5.34
N ASP A 66 -0.12 -20.10 -5.39
CA ASP A 66 -0.04 -18.87 -6.15
C ASP A 66 -0.04 -19.21 -7.65
N LEU A 67 -1.07 -18.78 -8.37
CA LEU A 67 -1.13 -18.94 -9.81
C LEU A 67 -0.28 -17.87 -10.51
N VAL A 68 -0.41 -16.62 -10.05
CA VAL A 68 0.24 -15.47 -10.65
C VAL A 68 0.54 -14.41 -9.59
N THR A 69 1.67 -13.71 -9.75
CA THR A 69 1.98 -12.47 -9.03
C THR A 69 2.00 -11.31 -10.02
N ILE A 70 1.22 -10.26 -9.74
CA ILE A 70 1.11 -9.08 -10.60
C ILE A 70 1.67 -7.87 -9.86
N ASN A 71 2.60 -7.17 -10.49
CA ASN A 71 3.18 -5.92 -9.97
C ASN A 71 2.56 -4.72 -10.68
N PHE A 72 2.08 -3.75 -9.89
CA PHE A 72 1.43 -2.54 -10.38
C PHE A 72 2.18 -1.28 -9.96
N THR A 73 2.07 -0.25 -10.80
CA THR A 73 2.26 1.14 -10.41
C THR A 73 0.90 1.76 -10.17
N LEU A 74 0.73 2.43 -9.03
CA LEU A 74 -0.42 3.28 -8.77
C LEU A 74 -0.21 4.63 -9.46
N LEU A 75 -1.12 4.97 -10.38
CA LEU A 75 -1.04 6.23 -11.14
C LEU A 75 -1.75 7.38 -10.43
N ASN A 76 -2.85 7.09 -9.75
CA ASN A 76 -3.64 8.09 -9.02
C ASN A 76 -4.05 7.57 -7.65
N ALA A 77 -3.78 8.37 -6.61
CA ALA A 77 -4.25 8.10 -5.25
C ALA A 77 -5.70 8.60 -5.10
N GLY A 78 -6.66 7.82 -5.60
CA GLY A 78 -8.09 8.10 -5.45
C GLY A 78 -8.94 7.52 -6.58
N GLY A 79 -10.05 6.85 -6.23
CA GLY A 79 -10.88 6.08 -7.16
C GLY A 79 -10.94 4.59 -6.78
N GLU A 80 -11.79 3.82 -7.45
CA GLU A 80 -11.91 2.38 -7.22
C GLU A 80 -10.78 1.64 -7.95
N GLN A 81 -9.88 1.01 -7.20
CA GLN A 81 -8.71 0.30 -7.72
C GLN A 81 -8.96 -1.21 -7.64
N THR A 82 -10.09 -1.65 -8.18
CA THR A 82 -10.47 -3.07 -8.19
C THR A 82 -9.80 -3.81 -9.33
N LEU A 83 -9.39 -5.04 -9.02
CA LEU A 83 -9.12 -6.07 -10.00
C LEU A 83 -10.36 -6.97 -10.03
N ALA A 84 -11.10 -6.91 -11.12
CA ALA A 84 -12.31 -7.71 -11.29
C ALA A 84 -12.04 -8.89 -12.21
N PHE A 85 -12.55 -10.07 -11.85
CA PHE A 85 -12.55 -11.19 -12.77
C PHE A 85 -13.48 -10.92 -13.96
N SER A 86 -12.97 -11.15 -15.16
CA SER A 86 -13.79 -11.11 -16.37
C SER A 86 -14.66 -12.36 -16.44
N MET A 87 -15.95 -12.13 -16.71
CA MET A 87 -16.95 -13.14 -17.05
C MET A 87 -17.49 -12.93 -18.48
N ALA A 88 -16.80 -12.11 -19.28
CA ALA A 88 -17.18 -11.84 -20.66
C ALA A 88 -16.88 -13.06 -21.54
N ALA A 89 -17.72 -13.27 -22.55
CA ALA A 89 -17.57 -14.37 -23.49
C ALA A 89 -16.18 -14.35 -24.17
N GLY A 90 -15.41 -15.44 -24.05
CA GLY A 90 -14.04 -15.56 -24.54
C GLY A 90 -12.95 -15.05 -23.60
N ARG A 91 -13.30 -14.57 -22.41
CA ARG A 91 -12.40 -14.18 -21.31
C ARG A 91 -13.00 -14.63 -19.97
N GLU A 92 -13.56 -15.83 -19.93
CA GLU A 92 -14.10 -16.43 -18.71
C GLU A 92 -12.97 -17.00 -17.86
N THR A 93 -12.89 -16.55 -16.61
CA THR A 93 -11.96 -17.14 -15.66
C THR A 93 -12.38 -18.56 -15.32
N MET A 94 -11.45 -19.50 -15.42
CA MET A 94 -11.71 -20.93 -15.30
C MET A 94 -10.55 -21.65 -14.61
N ILE A 95 -10.90 -22.56 -13.70
CA ILE A 95 -10.00 -23.59 -13.21
C ILE A 95 -10.49 -24.92 -13.79
N ALA A 96 -9.59 -25.74 -14.32
CA ALA A 96 -9.96 -27.02 -14.90
C ALA A 96 -9.06 -28.17 -14.44
N ASN A 97 -9.65 -29.37 -14.43
CA ASN A 97 -8.99 -30.64 -14.20
C ASN A 97 -9.40 -31.63 -15.29
N GLY A 98 -8.45 -32.16 -16.06
CA GLY A 98 -8.73 -33.12 -17.11
C GLY A 98 -9.64 -32.56 -18.22
N GLY A 99 -9.74 -31.23 -18.35
CA GLY A 99 -10.61 -30.56 -19.31
C GLY A 99 -12.03 -30.27 -18.79
N GLU A 100 -12.36 -30.65 -17.56
CA GLU A 100 -13.62 -30.28 -16.90
C GLU A 100 -13.41 -29.08 -15.99
N GLU A 101 -14.36 -28.14 -16.03
CA GLU A 101 -14.38 -26.97 -15.15
C GLU A 101 -14.59 -27.39 -13.70
N VAL A 102 -13.68 -26.95 -12.85
CA VAL A 102 -13.78 -27.07 -11.40
C VAL A 102 -14.43 -25.79 -10.90
N THR A 103 -15.56 -25.91 -10.17
CA THR A 103 -16.26 -24.74 -9.60
C THR A 103 -15.33 -23.98 -8.64
N ALA A 104 -14.67 -22.95 -9.15
CA ALA A 104 -13.90 -22.02 -8.35
C ALA A 104 -14.81 -20.86 -7.97
N LEU A 105 -14.91 -20.57 -6.67
CA LEU A 105 -15.47 -19.29 -6.23
C LEU A 105 -14.43 -18.22 -6.56
N SER A 106 -14.78 -17.27 -7.42
CA SER A 106 -13.97 -16.06 -7.64
C SER A 106 -14.40 -14.98 -6.65
N GLU A 107 -13.46 -14.46 -5.87
CA GLU A 107 -13.66 -13.25 -5.07
C GLU A 107 -12.79 -12.15 -5.68
N ASP A 108 -13.41 -11.04 -6.11
CA ASP A 108 -12.69 -9.94 -6.74
C ASP A 108 -11.62 -9.37 -5.80
N GLY A 109 -10.48 -9.01 -6.38
CA GLY A 109 -9.40 -8.36 -5.65
C GLY A 109 -9.63 -6.86 -5.53
N LYS A 110 -9.39 -6.30 -4.34
CA LYS A 110 -9.33 -4.84 -4.16
C LYS A 110 -7.91 -4.42 -3.86
N VAL A 111 -7.35 -3.52 -4.68
CA VAL A 111 -6.14 -2.80 -4.28
C VAL A 111 -6.58 -1.74 -3.29
N VAL A 112 -6.29 -1.99 -2.01
CA VAL A 112 -6.50 -1.01 -0.96
C VAL A 112 -5.22 -0.22 -0.83
N VAL A 113 -5.24 1.01 -1.32
CA VAL A 113 -4.28 2.02 -0.87
C VAL A 113 -4.78 2.47 0.49
N GLU A 114 -4.38 1.73 1.51
CA GLU A 114 -4.40 2.32 2.84
C GLU A 114 -3.43 3.49 2.77
N PRO A 115 -3.83 4.72 3.14
CA PRO A 115 -2.81 5.70 3.47
C PRO A 115 -1.90 4.97 4.45
N VAL A 116 -0.59 5.05 4.23
CA VAL A 116 0.30 4.88 5.38
C VAL A 116 -0.17 5.97 6.34
N THR A 117 -1.04 5.61 7.27
CA THR A 117 -0.99 6.18 8.58
C THR A 117 0.35 5.69 9.10
N THR A 118 1.41 6.36 8.65
CA THR A 118 2.21 6.98 9.67
C THR A 118 1.18 7.76 10.49
N THR A 119 0.62 7.12 11.52
CA THR A 119 0.60 7.83 12.78
C THR A 119 2.02 8.38 12.82
N PRO A 120 2.25 9.70 12.58
CA PRO A 120 3.57 10.23 12.81
C PRO A 120 3.97 9.64 14.16
N PRO A 121 5.14 8.97 14.28
CA PRO A 121 5.54 8.34 15.55
C PRO A 121 5.12 9.33 16.61
N PRO A 122 4.19 8.95 17.53
CA PRO A 122 3.25 9.87 18.17
C PRO A 122 4.02 11.14 18.35
N VAL A 123 3.68 12.22 17.62
CA VAL A 123 4.47 13.44 17.73
C VAL A 123 4.50 13.62 19.23
N THR A 124 5.65 13.39 19.85
CA THR A 124 5.95 14.03 21.10
C THR A 124 5.89 15.43 20.58
N THR A 125 4.70 16.04 20.71
CA THR A 125 4.48 17.46 20.70
C THR A 125 5.55 17.89 21.66
N GLY A 126 6.71 18.18 21.08
CA GLY A 126 7.95 18.03 21.81
C GLY A 126 7.82 19.08 22.87
N ASP A 127 8.20 18.78 24.11
CA ASP A 127 8.54 19.87 25.00
C ASP A 127 9.75 20.57 24.35
N ARG A 128 9.51 21.47 23.39
CA ARG A 128 10.57 22.22 22.75
C ARG A 128 10.95 23.30 23.73
N THR A 129 12.25 23.46 23.88
CA THR A 129 12.84 24.48 24.73
C THR A 129 13.39 25.59 23.84
N ALA A 130 12.86 26.80 23.99
CA ALA A 130 13.50 27.99 23.46
C ALA A 130 14.38 28.61 24.56
N HIS A 131 15.61 28.98 24.23
CA HIS A 131 16.49 29.69 25.15
C HIS A 131 17.28 30.77 24.41
N GLY A 132 17.77 31.75 25.15
CA GLY A 132 18.57 32.82 24.57
C GLY A 132 19.10 33.79 25.61
N THR A 133 19.69 34.89 25.13
CA THR A 133 20.18 35.98 25.98
C THR A 133 19.60 37.31 25.54
N LEU A 134 19.24 38.17 26.48
CA LEU A 134 18.82 39.54 26.24
C LEU A 134 19.91 40.51 26.71
N ARG A 135 20.34 41.39 25.80
CA ARG A 135 21.39 42.39 26.03
C ARG A 135 20.96 43.76 25.50
N ASP A 136 21.52 44.81 26.06
CA ASP A 136 21.37 46.18 25.55
C ASP A 136 22.24 46.44 24.30
N ASP A 137 22.18 47.66 23.78
CA ASP A 137 22.96 48.10 22.61
C ASP A 137 24.47 48.16 22.87
N GLN A 138 24.89 48.14 24.14
CA GLN A 138 26.28 48.06 24.60
C GLN A 138 26.73 46.62 24.88
N GLY A 139 25.83 45.64 24.77
CA GLY A 139 26.08 44.22 25.01
C GLY A 139 25.97 43.79 26.48
N HIS A 140 25.56 44.66 27.40
CA HIS A 140 25.31 44.29 28.80
C HIS A 140 24.01 43.49 28.94
N PRO A 141 23.97 42.46 29.80
CA PRO A 141 22.76 41.67 30.01
C PRO A 141 21.64 42.48 30.67
N ILE A 142 20.40 42.23 30.25
CA ILE A 142 19.21 42.88 30.80
C ILE A 142 18.42 41.87 31.65
N PRO A 143 18.47 41.96 33.00
CA PRO A 143 17.70 41.08 33.88
C PRO A 143 16.25 41.55 34.07
N GLY A 144 15.36 40.61 34.41
CA GLY A 144 13.99 40.91 34.84
C GLY A 144 13.00 41.17 33.70
N VAL A 145 13.34 40.88 32.45
CA VAL A 145 12.44 41.04 31.30
C VAL A 145 11.66 39.75 31.08
N THR A 146 10.33 39.87 30.99
CA THR A 146 9.44 38.75 30.67
C THR A 146 9.32 38.58 29.16
N LEU A 147 9.67 37.40 28.65
CA LEU A 147 9.42 36.96 27.29
C LEU A 147 8.18 36.06 27.28
N GLU A 148 7.39 36.13 26.20
CA GLU A 148 6.23 35.28 25.97
C GLU A 148 6.31 34.66 24.58
N ILE A 149 6.16 33.33 24.51
CA ILE A 149 6.03 32.57 23.26
C ILE A 149 4.89 31.59 23.47
N ASP A 150 3.86 31.68 22.62
CA ASP A 150 2.71 30.75 22.65
C ASP A 150 2.09 30.62 24.07
N GLY A 151 1.84 31.77 24.73
CA GLY A 151 1.24 31.85 26.07
C GLY A 151 2.14 31.38 27.23
N LYS A 152 3.37 30.94 26.96
CA LYS A 152 4.36 30.56 27.98
C LYS A 152 5.35 31.67 28.20
N THR A 153 5.73 31.91 29.46
CA THR A 153 6.61 33.01 29.83
C THR A 153 7.89 32.57 30.50
N ALA A 154 8.96 33.33 30.29
CA ALA A 154 10.21 33.24 31.04
C ALA A 154 10.72 34.63 31.37
N THR A 155 11.42 34.78 32.49
CA THR A 155 12.04 36.05 32.89
C THR A 155 13.56 35.93 32.80
N THR A 156 14.23 36.93 32.23
CA THR A 156 15.69 36.93 32.13
C THR A 156 16.38 36.99 33.49
N ASP A 157 17.42 36.19 33.68
CA ASP A 157 18.24 36.18 34.90
C ASP A 157 19.25 37.36 34.95
N ALA A 158 20.07 37.43 36.00
CA ALA A 158 21.12 38.44 36.17
C ALA A 158 22.17 38.47 35.04
N LEU A 159 22.28 37.40 34.26
CA LEU A 159 23.17 37.25 33.11
C LEU A 159 22.43 37.44 31.77
N GLY A 160 21.15 37.81 31.82
CA GLY A 160 20.30 38.04 30.66
C GLY A 160 19.79 36.76 30.00
N ASN A 161 20.04 35.57 30.58
CA ASN A 161 19.61 34.30 29.99
C ASN A 161 18.13 34.06 30.27
N TRP A 162 17.45 33.40 29.34
CA TRP A 162 16.06 32.94 29.51
C TRP A 162 15.86 31.58 28.85
N GLU A 163 14.88 30.83 29.35
CA GLU A 163 14.48 29.53 28.84
C GLU A 163 12.96 29.35 28.98
N ILE A 164 12.27 29.04 27.88
CA ILE A 164 10.84 28.67 27.84
C ILE A 164 10.76 27.21 27.41
N ASN A 165 10.25 26.36 28.30
CA ASN A 165 10.03 24.94 28.07
C ASN A 165 8.58 24.67 27.62
N GLY A 166 8.36 23.50 27.00
CA GLY A 166 7.03 23.02 26.68
C GLY A 166 6.36 23.68 25.47
N LEU A 167 7.14 24.25 24.54
CA LEU A 167 6.61 24.86 23.32
C LEU A 167 6.14 23.78 22.34
N VAL A 168 4.97 24.00 21.74
CA VAL A 168 4.33 23.04 20.84
C VAL A 168 4.29 23.61 19.42
N ASP A 169 4.39 22.76 18.40
CA ASP A 169 4.21 23.22 17.01
C ASP A 169 2.72 23.48 16.74
N GLU A 170 2.36 24.62 16.14
CA GLU A 170 1.00 24.83 15.65
C GLU A 170 0.75 23.91 14.45
N THR A 171 -0.11 22.91 14.61
CA THR A 171 -0.56 22.04 13.51
C THR A 171 -1.46 22.86 12.58
N THR A 172 -0.98 23.17 11.36
CA THR A 172 -1.78 23.82 10.30
C THR A 172 -2.56 22.80 9.48
#